data_AF-A0A067P5R3-F1
#
_entry.id   AF-A0A067P5R3-F1
#
_cell.length_a   1.000
_cell.length_b   1.000
_cell.length_c   1.000
_cell.angle_alpha   90.00
_cell.angle_beta   90.00
_cell.angle_gamma   90.00
#
_symmetry.space_group_name_H-M   'P 1'
#
loop_
_entity.id
_entity.type
_entity.pdbx_description
1 polymer ?
#
loop_
_entity_poly.entity_id
_entity_poly.type
_entity_poly.pdbx_seq_one_letter_code
_entity_poly.pdbx_strand_id
1 'polypeptide(L)'
;MDVNNVEHEQVTDEIDPIWTTSRTARQIYALGEVEKTDGPDDNLPQGEERSEQFVLEVSEYFERLDSIQVALRSSLAHIKHSRIAPSAINAPPPGFVPPSLGVGLPSVDESSKKPRGLQEERIETYAWKGVLDALTRIKAARNEKPSATHAAQASDTQRK
;
A
#
# COMPACT_ATOMS: atom_id res chain seq x y z
N MET A 1 -30.11 -32.97 -52.55
CA MET A 1 -29.88 -33.24 -51.11
C MET A 1 -28.68 -34.17 -51.00
N ASP A 2 -27.53 -33.76 -51.53
CA ASP A 2 -26.67 -32.63 -51.09
C ASP A 2 -25.87 -33.11 -49.87
N VAL A 3 -24.71 -33.73 -50.08
CA VAL A 3 -23.41 -33.06 -50.30
C VAL A 3 -23.04 -32.21 -49.09
N ASN A 4 -22.12 -32.75 -48.28
CA ASN A 4 -21.02 -32.04 -47.62
C ASN A 4 -20.18 -33.05 -46.81
N ASN A 5 -19.56 -33.99 -47.51
CA ASN A 5 -18.30 -34.55 -47.02
C ASN A 5 -17.25 -33.46 -47.30
N VAL A 6 -16.88 -32.68 -46.27
CA VAL A 6 -15.81 -31.69 -46.41
C VAL A 6 -14.51 -32.46 -46.52
N GLU A 7 -14.09 -32.69 -47.75
CA GLU A 7 -12.76 -33.21 -48.03
C GLU A 7 -11.76 -32.21 -47.46
N HIS A 8 -10.96 -32.64 -46.49
CA HIS A 8 -9.74 -31.93 -46.15
C HIS A 8 -8.86 -32.01 -47.40
N GLU A 9 -8.87 -30.92 -48.16
CA GLU A 9 -7.94 -30.65 -49.24
C GLU A 9 -6.54 -30.66 -48.62
N GLN A 10 -5.92 -31.84 -48.61
CA GLN A 10 -4.55 -32.01 -48.19
C GLN A 10 -3.71 -31.31 -49.25
N VAL A 11 -3.40 -30.04 -48.97
CA VAL A 11 -2.33 -29.31 -49.64
C VAL A 11 -1.05 -30.08 -49.32
N THR A 12 -0.72 -31.04 -50.18
CA THR A 12 0.60 -31.62 -50.24
C THR A 12 1.51 -30.55 -50.84
N ASP A 13 1.92 -29.60 -50.00
CA ASP A 13 2.91 -28.60 -50.36
C ASP A 13 4.17 -29.33 -50.81
N GLU A 14 4.35 -29.40 -52.12
CA GLU A 14 5.44 -30.10 -52.78
C GLU A 14 6.73 -29.33 -52.46
N ILE A 15 7.41 -29.75 -51.39
CA ILE A 15 8.60 -29.08 -50.83
C ILE A 15 9.57 -28.80 -51.97
N ASP A 16 9.74 -27.51 -52.28
CA ASP A 16 10.52 -27.05 -53.44
C ASP A 16 11.88 -27.78 -53.47
N PRO A 17 12.23 -28.44 -54.59
CA PRO A 17 13.46 -29.22 -54.70
C PRO A 17 14.72 -28.46 -54.29
N ILE A 18 14.74 -27.12 -54.39
CA ILE A 18 15.82 -26.27 -53.86
C ILE A 18 16.11 -26.60 -52.39
N TRP A 19 15.09 -26.74 -51.55
CA TRP A 19 15.23 -27.07 -50.13
C TRP A 19 15.67 -28.50 -49.88
N THR A 20 15.39 -29.44 -50.78
CA THR A 20 15.83 -30.84 -50.66
C THR A 20 17.16 -31.15 -51.36
N THR A 21 17.70 -30.26 -52.22
CA THR A 21 18.95 -30.52 -52.95
C THR A 21 20.18 -30.68 -52.03
N SER A 22 20.33 -29.84 -51.01
CA SER A 22 21.55 -29.79 -50.18
C SER A 22 21.28 -30.11 -48.70
N ARG A 23 22.34 -30.46 -47.97
CA ARG A 23 22.26 -30.67 -46.51
C ARG A 23 22.00 -29.35 -45.79
N THR A 24 22.63 -28.27 -46.24
CA THR A 24 22.49 -26.93 -45.65
C THR A 24 21.08 -26.38 -45.87
N ALA A 25 20.49 -26.55 -47.06
CA ALA A 25 19.13 -26.12 -47.34
C ALA A 25 18.12 -26.89 -46.48
N ARG A 26 18.24 -28.23 -46.37
CA ARG A 26 17.42 -29.03 -45.44
C ARG A 26 17.57 -28.60 -43.99
N GLN A 27 18.78 -28.23 -43.57
CA GLN A 27 19.04 -27.75 -42.22
C GLN A 27 18.43 -26.36 -41.96
N ILE A 28 18.44 -25.45 -42.94
CA ILE A 28 17.78 -24.14 -42.85
C ILE A 28 16.24 -24.30 -42.85
N TYR A 29 15.71 -25.18 -43.71
CA TYR A 29 14.28 -25.51 -43.73
C TYR A 29 13.80 -26.07 -42.38
N ALA A 30 14.50 -27.07 -41.84
CA ALA A 30 14.20 -27.64 -40.52
C ALA A 30 14.39 -26.64 -39.36
N LEU A 31 15.21 -25.60 -39.53
CA LEU A 31 15.30 -24.49 -38.56
C LEU A 31 14.10 -23.53 -38.66
N GLY A 32 13.46 -23.43 -39.84
CA GLY A 32 12.20 -22.69 -40.03
C GLY A 32 10.97 -23.44 -39.49
N GLU A 33 11.03 -24.76 -39.41
CA GLU A 33 10.02 -25.62 -38.76
C GLU A 33 10.13 -25.70 -37.23
N VAL A 34 11.19 -25.14 -36.64
CA VAL A 34 11.30 -25.04 -35.16
C VAL A 34 10.12 -24.22 -34.66
N GLU A 35 9.35 -24.79 -33.73
CA GLU A 35 8.22 -24.10 -33.10
C GLU A 35 8.64 -22.70 -32.64
N LYS A 36 8.04 -21.70 -33.29
CA LYS A 36 8.03 -20.34 -32.78
C LYS A 36 7.45 -20.40 -31.38
N THR A 37 8.25 -20.06 -30.37
CA THR A 37 7.93 -20.28 -28.94
C THR A 37 6.84 -19.36 -28.39
N ASP A 38 6.00 -18.80 -29.25
CA ASP A 38 4.93 -17.87 -28.89
C ASP A 38 3.74 -18.69 -28.39
N GLY A 39 3.25 -18.39 -27.19
CA GLY A 39 2.05 -19.03 -26.68
C GLY A 39 0.81 -18.56 -27.45
N PRO A 40 -0.33 -19.29 -27.41
CA PRO A 40 -1.59 -18.80 -27.98
C PRO A 40 -2.12 -17.50 -27.33
N ASP A 41 -1.54 -17.08 -26.20
CA ASP A 41 -1.83 -15.82 -25.51
C ASP A 41 -0.87 -14.66 -25.90
N ASP A 42 0.20 -14.92 -26.66
CA ASP A 42 1.12 -13.86 -27.12
C ASP A 42 0.42 -12.98 -28.17
N ASN A 43 0.23 -11.69 -27.85
CA ASN A 43 -0.38 -10.70 -28.74
C ASN A 43 0.59 -10.18 -29.82
N LEU A 44 1.45 -11.06 -30.36
CA LEU A 44 2.37 -10.69 -31.43
C LEU A 44 1.76 -10.96 -32.82
N PRO A 45 1.77 -9.98 -33.74
CA PRO A 45 1.35 -10.20 -35.12
C PRO A 45 2.24 -11.24 -35.81
N GLN A 46 1.67 -12.03 -36.70
CA GLN A 46 2.41 -13.03 -37.48
C GLN A 46 2.97 -12.42 -38.76
N GLY A 47 4.29 -12.38 -38.92
CA GLY A 47 4.95 -11.89 -40.14
C GLY A 47 6.27 -11.18 -39.86
N GLU A 48 6.69 -10.32 -40.80
CA GLU A 48 7.90 -9.48 -40.71
C GLU A 48 7.78 -8.44 -39.58
N GLU A 49 6.59 -7.87 -39.39
CA GLU A 49 6.21 -6.95 -38.31
C GLU A 49 6.46 -7.53 -36.90
N ARG A 50 6.48 -8.88 -36.77
CA ARG A 50 6.77 -9.55 -35.50
C ARG A 50 8.15 -9.23 -34.96
N SER A 51 9.15 -9.22 -35.84
CA SER A 51 10.56 -8.98 -35.45
C SER A 51 10.72 -7.58 -34.87
N GLU A 52 10.05 -6.59 -35.47
CA GLU A 52 10.04 -5.21 -35.01
C GLU A 52 9.31 -5.08 -33.67
N GLN A 53 8.11 -5.67 -33.56
CA GLN A 53 7.32 -5.65 -32.33
C GLN A 53 8.04 -6.35 -31.17
N PHE A 54 8.69 -7.49 -31.41
CA PHE A 54 9.50 -8.20 -30.41
C PHE A 54 10.69 -7.36 -29.93
N VAL A 55 11.40 -6.68 -30.82
CA VAL A 55 12.52 -5.79 -30.44
C VAL A 55 12.02 -4.61 -29.60
N LEU A 56 10.86 -4.03 -29.94
CA LEU A 56 10.23 -2.97 -29.15
C LEU A 56 9.85 -3.47 -27.75
N GLU A 57 9.08 -4.56 -27.64
CA GLU A 57 8.63 -5.16 -26.37
C GLU A 57 9.82 -5.50 -25.46
N VAL A 58 10.85 -6.14 -26.02
CA VAL A 58 12.08 -6.50 -25.29
C VAL A 58 12.84 -5.25 -24.84
N SER A 59 12.94 -4.20 -25.67
CA SER A 59 13.59 -2.96 -25.27
C SER A 59 12.84 -2.25 -24.13
N GLU A 60 11.51 -2.18 -24.18
CA GLU A 60 10.69 -1.61 -23.10
C GLU A 60 10.87 -2.41 -21.80
N TYR A 61 10.87 -3.74 -21.89
CA TYR A 61 11.09 -4.61 -20.74
C TYR A 61 12.47 -4.36 -20.07
N PHE A 62 13.53 -4.20 -20.87
CA PHE A 62 14.88 -3.93 -20.32
C PHE A 62 15.01 -2.51 -19.74
N GLU A 63 14.45 -1.48 -20.39
CA GLU A 63 14.38 -0.12 -19.84
C GLU A 63 13.61 -0.09 -18.51
N ARG A 64 12.47 -0.80 -18.45
CA ARG A 64 11.69 -0.96 -17.23
C ARG A 64 12.48 -1.68 -16.14
N LEU A 65 13.19 -2.76 -16.47
CA LEU A 65 14.07 -3.45 -15.52
C LEU A 65 15.18 -2.54 -14.98
N ASP A 66 15.87 -1.77 -15.83
CA ASP A 66 16.94 -0.87 -15.36
C ASP A 66 16.37 0.22 -14.45
N SER A 67 15.23 0.82 -14.80
CA SER A 67 14.55 1.82 -13.94
C SER A 67 14.27 1.28 -12.53
N ILE A 68 13.79 0.03 -12.41
CA ILE A 68 13.53 -0.64 -11.14
C ILE A 68 14.86 -0.94 -10.42
N GLN A 69 15.88 -1.38 -11.15
CA GLN A 69 17.19 -1.73 -10.61
C GLN A 69 17.91 -0.49 -10.04
N VAL A 70 17.83 0.65 -10.74
CA VAL A 70 18.33 1.96 -10.29
C VAL A 70 17.56 2.43 -9.04
N ALA A 71 16.23 2.30 -9.01
CA ALA A 71 15.41 2.64 -7.84
C ALA A 71 15.71 1.76 -6.60
N LEU A 72 15.97 0.46 -6.80
CA LEU A 72 16.38 -0.44 -5.71
C LEU A 72 17.78 -0.12 -5.19
N ARG A 73 18.74 0.19 -6.07
CA ARG A 73 20.08 0.63 -5.66
C ARG A 73 20.04 1.97 -4.91
N SER A 74 19.27 2.94 -5.40
CA SER A 74 19.17 4.27 -4.80
C SER A 74 18.44 4.23 -3.44
N SER A 75 17.35 3.47 -3.30
CA SER A 75 16.67 3.27 -2.02
C SER A 75 17.54 2.51 -1.01
N LEU A 76 18.26 1.46 -1.43
CA LEU A 76 19.23 0.78 -0.57
C LEU A 76 20.38 1.71 -0.13
N ALA A 77 20.86 2.57 -1.02
CA ALA A 77 21.86 3.58 -0.69
C ALA A 77 21.31 4.59 0.34
N HIS A 78 20.07 5.08 0.17
CA HIS A 78 19.41 5.94 1.16
C HIS A 78 19.29 5.24 2.52
N ILE A 79 18.81 4.00 2.57
CA ILE A 79 18.74 3.21 3.81
C ILE A 79 20.12 3.08 4.47
N LYS A 80 21.19 2.84 3.70
CA LYS A 80 22.56 2.79 4.23
C LYS A 80 23.05 4.13 4.78
N HIS A 81 22.70 5.26 4.15
CA HIS A 81 23.06 6.60 4.66
C HIS A 81 22.22 7.02 5.87
N SER A 82 20.93 6.65 5.92
CA SER A 82 20.06 6.87 7.08
C SER A 82 20.45 6.00 8.29
N ARG A 83 21.13 4.87 8.06
CA ARG A 83 21.72 4.06 9.12
C ARG A 83 23.03 4.69 9.59
N ILE A 84 22.91 5.60 10.56
CA ILE A 84 24.03 5.99 11.42
C ILE A 84 24.67 4.71 11.96
N ALA A 85 25.94 4.48 11.64
CA ALA A 85 26.67 3.32 12.15
C ALA A 85 26.69 3.39 13.69
N PRO A 86 26.54 2.26 14.42
CA PRO A 86 26.53 2.29 15.88
C PRO A 86 27.83 2.85 16.48
N SER A 87 28.95 2.80 15.73
CA SER A 87 30.23 3.45 16.07
C SER A 87 30.27 4.97 15.87
N ALA A 88 29.35 5.53 15.09
CA ALA A 88 29.16 6.98 14.93
C ALA A 88 28.20 7.58 15.97
N ILE A 89 27.51 6.73 16.75
CA ILE A 89 26.72 7.16 17.91
C ILE A 89 27.68 7.38 19.07
N ASN A 90 28.17 8.60 19.23
CA ASN A 90 28.89 8.99 20.44
C ASN A 90 27.96 8.82 21.65
N ALA A 91 28.41 8.07 22.66
CA ALA A 91 27.70 7.98 23.92
C ALA A 91 27.59 9.39 24.53
N PRO A 92 26.42 9.76 25.10
CA PRO A 92 26.28 11.04 25.75
C PRO A 92 27.26 11.13 26.95
N PRO A 93 27.70 12.34 27.34
CA PRO A 93 28.66 12.51 28.43
C PRO A 93 28.21 11.80 29.72
N PRO A 94 29.14 11.21 30.50
CA PRO A 94 28.79 10.55 31.76
C PRO A 94 28.08 11.55 32.70
N GLY A 95 26.86 11.20 33.11
CA GLY A 95 25.97 12.09 33.88
C GLY A 95 24.87 12.78 33.06
N PHE A 96 24.78 12.55 31.74
CA PHE A 96 23.68 13.07 30.92
C PHE A 96 22.32 12.47 31.33
N VAL A 97 21.44 13.31 31.86
CA VAL A 97 20.03 12.99 32.11
C VAL A 97 19.19 13.62 30.98
N PRO A 98 18.40 12.83 30.22
CA PRO A 98 17.64 13.37 29.10
C PRO A 98 16.51 14.31 29.58
N PRO A 99 16.23 15.40 28.84
CA PRO A 99 15.10 16.28 29.13
C PRO A 99 13.78 15.52 28.90
N SER A 100 12.89 15.56 29.89
CA SER A 100 11.75 14.64 29.99
C SER A 100 10.49 15.15 29.28
N LEU A 101 10.65 15.69 28.07
CA LEU A 101 9.55 16.22 27.27
C LEU A 101 8.48 15.15 27.03
N GLY A 102 7.25 15.41 27.49
CA GLY A 102 6.10 14.49 27.35
C GLY A 102 6.06 13.33 28.35
N VAL A 103 7.01 13.24 29.30
CA VAL A 103 7.11 12.09 30.22
C VAL A 103 7.65 12.42 31.63
N GLY A 104 7.69 13.69 32.03
CA GLY A 104 8.01 14.01 33.43
C GLY A 104 6.78 13.98 34.35
N LEU A 105 7.00 14.30 35.63
CA LEU A 105 5.97 14.29 36.68
C LEU A 105 5.62 15.73 37.08
N PRO A 106 4.57 16.05 37.88
CA PRO A 106 4.41 17.40 38.42
C PRO A 106 5.36 17.62 39.60
N SER A 107 5.91 18.83 39.77
CA SER A 107 6.49 19.24 41.08
C SER A 107 5.81 20.49 41.58
N VAL A 108 6.03 20.67 42.87
CA VAL A 108 5.10 21.25 43.84
C VAL A 108 5.77 22.42 44.57
N ASP A 109 7.04 22.73 44.25
CA ASP A 109 7.54 24.07 44.46
C ASP A 109 7.05 24.98 43.33
N GLU A 110 6.79 26.26 43.61
CA GLU A 110 6.70 27.27 42.55
C GLU A 110 8.06 27.52 41.84
N SER A 111 9.16 26.97 42.36
CA SER A 111 10.51 26.98 41.76
C SER A 111 10.91 25.67 41.06
N SER A 112 10.13 24.61 41.23
CA SER A 112 10.38 23.30 40.63
C SER A 112 9.03 22.68 40.26
N LYS A 113 8.75 22.62 38.95
CA LYS A 113 7.92 21.55 38.40
C LYS A 113 8.89 20.45 37.96
N LYS A 114 8.60 19.19 38.34
CA LYS A 114 9.18 18.01 37.72
C LYS A 114 8.78 18.14 36.23
N PRO A 115 9.43 17.42 35.31
CA PRO A 115 9.34 17.76 33.91
C PRO A 115 8.03 17.32 33.21
N ARG A 116 6.86 17.36 33.88
CA ARG A 116 5.55 16.99 33.32
C ARG A 116 5.44 17.64 31.96
N GLY A 117 5.26 16.83 30.94
CA GLY A 117 5.10 17.39 29.63
C GLY A 117 3.87 18.27 29.63
N LEU A 118 3.96 19.34 28.85
CA LEU A 118 2.83 20.15 28.46
C LEU A 118 1.72 19.29 27.81
N GLN A 119 2.06 18.07 27.36
CA GLN A 119 1.14 17.09 26.81
C GLN A 119 0.21 16.55 27.89
N GLU A 120 0.73 16.05 29.01
CA GLU A 120 -0.06 15.52 30.12
C GLU A 120 -0.97 16.60 30.74
N GLU A 121 -0.44 17.80 31.01
CA GLU A 121 -1.22 18.92 31.59
C GLU A 121 -2.34 19.42 30.65
N ARG A 122 -2.09 19.42 29.33
CA ARG A 122 -3.14 19.74 28.34
C ARG A 122 -4.21 18.66 28.27
N ILE A 123 -3.82 17.38 28.19
CA ILE A 123 -4.78 16.25 28.13
C ILE A 123 -5.67 16.26 29.38
N GLU A 124 -5.07 16.46 30.56
CA GLU A 124 -5.77 16.62 31.84
C GLU A 124 -6.79 17.77 31.79
N THR A 125 -6.37 18.95 31.31
CA THR A 125 -7.25 20.13 31.19
C THR A 125 -8.45 19.90 30.26
N TYR A 126 -8.26 19.20 29.13
CA TYR A 126 -9.36 18.88 28.21
C TYR A 126 -10.31 17.82 28.79
N ALA A 127 -9.80 16.82 29.50
CA ALA A 127 -10.61 15.81 30.17
C ALA A 127 -11.55 16.45 31.21
N TRP A 128 -11.03 17.35 32.06
CA TRP A 128 -11.83 18.05 33.07
C TRP A 128 -12.96 18.89 32.46
N LYS A 129 -12.72 19.56 31.33
CA LYS A 129 -13.76 20.30 30.59
C LYS A 129 -14.86 19.38 30.05
N GLY A 130 -14.49 18.21 29.50
CA GLY A 130 -15.46 17.22 29.02
C GLY A 130 -16.35 16.65 30.13
N VAL A 131 -15.78 16.38 31.30
CA VAL A 131 -16.53 15.90 32.49
C VAL A 131 -17.54 16.96 32.97
N LEU A 132 -17.13 18.23 33.04
CA LEU A 132 -18.01 19.32 33.48
C LEU A 132 -19.21 19.52 32.54
N ASP A 133 -18.98 19.46 31.23
CA ASP A 133 -20.04 19.52 30.22
C ASP A 133 -21.02 18.34 30.38
N ALA A 134 -20.51 17.10 30.44
CA ALA A 134 -21.34 15.91 30.63
C ALA A 134 -22.23 15.98 31.90
N LEU A 135 -21.68 16.43 33.03
CA LEU A 135 -22.44 16.62 34.28
C LEU A 135 -23.50 17.73 34.14
N THR A 136 -23.18 18.80 33.42
CA THR A 136 -24.11 19.91 33.17
C THR A 136 -25.30 19.43 32.33
N ARG A 137 -25.06 18.61 31.31
CA ARG A 137 -26.13 17.96 30.49
C ARG A 137 -27.03 17.05 31.34
N ILE A 138 -26.46 16.22 32.22
CA ILE A 138 -27.23 15.35 33.11
C ILE A 138 -28.08 16.16 34.10
N LYS A 139 -27.54 17.26 34.62
CA LYS A 139 -28.28 18.18 35.50
C LYS A 139 -29.46 18.83 34.78
N ALA A 140 -29.27 19.28 33.53
CA ALA A 140 -30.35 19.80 32.70
C ALA A 140 -31.47 18.75 32.49
N ALA A 141 -31.11 17.56 32.01
CA ALA A 141 -32.07 16.46 31.78
C ALA A 141 -32.79 15.96 33.05
N ARG A 142 -32.22 16.18 34.24
CA ARG A 142 -32.89 15.90 35.52
C ARG A 142 -33.87 17.00 35.90
N ASN A 143 -33.54 18.26 35.65
CA ASN A 143 -34.45 19.39 35.88
C ASN A 143 -35.64 19.37 34.91
N GLU A 144 -35.43 18.88 33.68
CA GLU A 144 -36.48 18.64 32.68
C GLU A 144 -37.41 17.45 33.00
N LYS A 145 -37.12 16.68 34.07
CA LYS A 145 -38.00 15.62 34.58
C LYS A 145 -38.64 16.05 35.91
N PRO A 146 -39.60 17.00 35.92
CA PRO A 146 -40.32 17.36 37.12
C PRO A 146 -41.22 16.20 37.58
N SER A 147 -40.94 15.70 38.79
CA SER A 147 -41.94 15.26 39.78
C SER A 147 -43.20 14.50 39.32
N ALA A 148 -43.09 13.58 38.36
CA ALA A 148 -44.15 12.61 38.05
C ALA A 148 -44.58 11.76 39.27
N THR A 149 -43.75 11.74 40.33
CA THR A 149 -43.96 11.00 41.57
C THR A 149 -44.72 11.78 42.66
N HIS A 150 -44.91 13.11 42.55
CA HIS A 150 -45.56 13.92 43.61
C HIS A 150 -46.97 14.45 43.27
N ALA A 151 -47.38 14.47 42.00
CA ALA A 151 -48.68 15.03 41.60
C ALA A 151 -49.90 14.22 42.08
N ALA A 152 -49.71 12.99 42.56
CA ALA A 152 -50.77 12.09 43.01
C ALA A 152 -51.26 12.33 44.47
N GLN A 153 -50.72 13.31 45.20
CA GLN A 153 -50.96 13.46 46.65
C GLN A 153 -51.51 14.82 47.11
N ALA A 154 -51.74 15.79 46.21
CA ALA A 154 -52.08 17.17 46.60
C ALA A 154 -53.32 17.77 45.91
N SER A 155 -54.17 16.95 45.28
CA SER A 155 -55.40 17.38 44.60
C SER A 155 -56.60 17.65 45.53
N ASP A 156 -56.40 17.68 46.85
CA ASP A 156 -57.46 17.50 47.85
C ASP A 156 -57.57 18.65 48.88
N THR A 157 -57.03 19.83 48.58
CA THR A 157 -57.00 20.95 49.54
C THR A 157 -57.65 22.22 48.98
N GLN A 158 -58.81 22.54 49.55
CA GLN A 158 -59.49 23.84 49.55
C GLN A 158 -59.88 24.48 48.21
N ARG A 159 -61.00 23.98 47.66
CA ARG A 159 -62.15 24.88 47.41
C ARG A 159 -62.69 25.37 48.77
N LYS A 160 -62.68 26.68 49.01
CA LYS A 160 -63.76 27.43 49.72
C LYS A 160 -63.50 28.93 49.68
#